data_AF-A0A5D2AUL7-F1
#
_entry.id   AF-A0A5D2AUL7-F1
#
_cell.length_a   1.000
_cell.length_b   1.000
_cell.length_c   1.000
_cell.angle_alpha   90.00
_cell.angle_beta   90.00
_cell.angle_gamma   90.00
#
_symmetry.space_group_name_H-M   'P 1'
#
loop_
_entity.id
_entity.type
_entity.pdbx_description
1 polymer ?
#
loop_
_entity_poly.entity_id
_entity_poly.type
_entity_poly.pdbx_seq_one_letter_code
_entity_poly.pdbx_strand_id
1 'polypeptide(L)'
;MMELLQLEDFKDTNVDPKWSAFDYLLEVTRVDQEKSQQRNSMQKKNKLKRKHQNSKNKRPIVSYPPPLLPQSLKQHIVEKLGGSDCVLVIQKKLFFSDVNPQASRFLIPFSQLKSHEFLNESEVKHLKTKKDVIKARLLEPSMDEIKINFNKWVMGNSSMYVITTSWKSIVKNNQLQVDNAVQLW
;
A
#
# COMPACT_ATOMS: atom_id res chain seq x y z
N MET A 1 4.33 20.58 21.77
CA MET A 1 3.00 21.19 21.96
C MET A 1 2.55 20.73 23.34
N MET A 2 2.48 21.63 24.33
CA MET A 2 1.95 21.26 25.65
C MET A 2 0.45 21.07 25.50
N GLU A 3 -0.04 19.89 25.86
CA GLU A 3 -1.46 19.56 25.79
C GLU A 3 -2.06 19.81 27.17
N LEU A 4 -3.10 20.64 27.24
CA LEU A 4 -3.66 21.09 28.51
C LEU A 4 -4.39 19.94 29.21
N LEU A 5 -4.19 19.81 30.52
CA LEU A 5 -5.00 18.94 31.37
C LEU A 5 -6.47 19.36 31.27
N GLN A 6 -7.35 18.36 31.24
CA GLN A 6 -8.79 18.51 31.19
C GLN A 6 -9.37 18.11 32.55
N LEU A 7 -10.60 18.53 32.84
CA LEU A 7 -11.25 18.27 34.13
C LEU A 7 -11.39 16.76 34.41
N GLU A 8 -11.52 15.97 33.36
CA GLU A 8 -11.65 14.51 33.40
C GLU A 8 -10.36 13.80 33.86
N ASP A 9 -9.20 14.47 33.79
CA ASP A 9 -7.94 13.92 34.28
C ASP A 9 -7.87 13.91 35.82
N PHE A 10 -8.76 14.66 36.50
CA PHE A 10 -8.81 14.78 37.96
C PHE A 10 -9.97 14.00 38.59
N LYS A 11 -10.71 13.21 37.82
CA LYS A 11 -11.91 12.48 38.29
C LYS A 11 -11.65 11.51 39.44
N ASP A 12 -10.41 11.04 39.57
CA ASP A 12 -9.97 10.10 40.61
C ASP A 12 -9.17 10.80 41.73
N THR A 13 -9.04 12.13 41.67
CA THR A 13 -8.37 12.94 42.68
C THR A 13 -9.36 13.31 43.78
N ASN A 14 -9.03 12.95 45.03
CA ASN A 14 -9.80 13.39 46.20
C ASN A 14 -9.27 14.74 46.68
N VAL A 15 -9.97 15.82 46.33
CA VAL A 15 -9.58 17.19 46.66
C VAL A 15 -10.14 17.57 48.02
N ASP A 16 -9.28 17.91 49.00
CA ASP A 16 -9.73 18.42 50.30
C ASP A 16 -9.90 19.95 50.23
N PRO A 17 -11.07 20.50 50.60
CA PRO A 17 -11.31 21.96 50.65
C PRO A 17 -10.33 22.75 51.54
N LYS A 18 -9.59 22.09 52.43
CA LYS A 18 -8.58 22.70 53.30
C LYS A 18 -7.18 22.81 52.67
N TRP A 19 -6.99 22.32 51.45
CA TRP A 19 -5.70 22.40 50.75
C TRP A 19 -5.23 23.83 50.56
N SER A 20 -3.93 24.05 50.76
CA SER A 20 -3.28 25.29 50.38
C SER A 20 -3.13 25.35 48.86
N ALA A 21 -2.91 26.56 48.33
CA ALA A 21 -2.61 26.75 46.91
C ALA A 21 -1.43 25.89 46.43
N PHE A 22 -0.48 25.57 47.31
CA PHE A 22 0.66 24.71 47.00
C PHE A 22 0.27 23.23 46.87
N ASP A 23 -0.66 22.75 47.69
CA ASP A 23 -1.14 21.36 47.63
C ASP A 23 -1.89 21.08 46.31
N TYR A 24 -2.70 22.06 45.86
CA TYR A 24 -3.32 22.01 44.54
C TYR A 24 -2.29 21.96 43.41
N LEU A 25 -1.23 22.76 43.49
CA LEU A 25 -0.19 22.79 42.47
C LEU A 25 0.58 21.46 42.40
N LEU A 26 0.89 20.87 43.57
CA LEU A 26 1.55 19.58 43.66
C LEU A 26 0.69 18.46 43.05
N GLU A 27 -0.61 18.50 43.28
CA GLU A 27 -1.54 17.52 42.71
C GLU A 27 -1.68 17.67 41.19
N VAL A 28 -1.75 18.89 40.67
CA VAL A 28 -1.77 19.16 39.22
C VAL A 28 -0.51 18.63 38.53
N THR A 29 0.67 18.85 39.14
CA THR A 29 1.94 18.35 38.59
C THR A 29 2.03 16.82 38.63
N ARG A 30 1.50 16.18 39.69
CA ARG A 30 1.39 14.72 39.79
C ARG A 30 0.54 14.13 38.66
N VAL A 31 -0.65 14.70 38.43
CA VAL A 31 -1.58 14.25 37.39
C VAL A 31 -0.98 14.41 35.99
N ASP A 32 -0.27 15.52 35.71
CA ASP A 32 0.43 15.71 34.44
C ASP A 32 1.49 14.64 34.19
N GLN A 33 2.29 14.33 35.22
CA GLN A 33 3.34 13.33 35.12
C GLN A 33 2.76 11.92 34.89
N GLU A 34 1.66 11.56 35.55
CA GLU A 34 0.98 10.28 35.34
C GLU A 34 0.40 10.16 33.94
N LYS A 35 -0.26 11.21 33.44
CA LYS A 35 -0.79 11.26 32.08
C LYS A 35 0.34 11.10 31.05
N SER A 36 1.49 11.74 31.28
CA SER A 36 2.69 11.59 30.45
C SER A 36 3.24 10.16 30.46
N GLN A 37 3.30 9.51 31.62
CA GLN A 37 3.74 8.11 31.73
C GLN A 37 2.79 7.13 31.06
N GLN A 38 1.47 7.30 31.24
CA GLN A 38 0.46 6.47 30.57
C GLN A 38 0.55 6.57 29.05
N ARG A 39 0.78 7.78 28.51
CA ARG A 39 1.01 8.02 27.06
C ARG A 39 2.24 7.29 26.56
N ASN A 40 3.36 7.40 27.26
CA ASN A 40 4.61 6.72 26.90
C ASN A 40 4.44 5.20 26.90
N SER A 41 3.70 4.65 27.87
CA SER A 41 3.35 3.22 27.94
C SER A 41 2.48 2.77 26.76
N MET A 42 1.42 3.54 26.42
CA MET A 42 0.55 3.26 25.27
C MET A 42 1.31 3.31 23.94
N GLN A 43 2.19 4.31 23.75
CA GLN A 43 3.04 4.41 22.56
C GLN A 43 4.02 3.24 22.45
N LYS A 44 4.62 2.79 23.56
CA LYS A 44 5.54 1.64 23.59
C LYS A 44 4.80 0.33 23.26
N LYS A 45 3.59 0.13 23.81
CA LYS A 45 2.70 -1.02 23.46
C LYS A 45 2.31 -1.01 21.98
N ASN A 46 1.98 0.15 21.42
CA ASN A 46 1.65 0.28 19.99
C ASN A 46 2.86 0.00 19.08
N LYS A 47 4.07 0.44 19.45
CA LYS A 47 5.31 0.09 18.74
C LYS A 47 5.60 -1.42 18.77
N LEU A 48 5.39 -2.08 19.91
CA LEU A 48 5.56 -3.54 20.05
C LEU A 48 4.53 -4.32 19.23
N LYS A 49 3.26 -3.92 19.24
CA LYS A 49 2.21 -4.52 18.38
C LYS A 49 2.53 -4.37 16.89
N ARG A 50 3.06 -3.22 16.45
CA ARG A 50 3.52 -3.02 15.06
C ARG A 50 4.72 -3.90 14.71
N LYS A 51 5.63 -4.15 15.66
CA LYS A 51 6.78 -5.05 15.47
C LYS A 51 6.35 -6.51 15.29
N HIS A 52 5.33 -6.96 16.02
CA HIS A 52 4.77 -8.31 15.89
C HIS A 52 3.95 -8.50 14.60
N GLN A 53 3.31 -7.45 14.06
CA GLN A 53 2.69 -7.54 12.74
C GLN A 53 3.73 -7.59 11.60
N ASN A 54 4.88 -6.91 11.74
CA ASN A 54 5.94 -6.94 10.73
C ASN A 54 6.67 -8.29 10.61
N SER A 55 6.64 -9.18 11.62
CA SER A 55 7.27 -10.51 11.51
C SER A 55 6.43 -11.52 10.72
N LYS A 56 5.16 -11.21 10.43
CA LYS A 56 4.30 -12.01 9.54
C LYS A 56 4.50 -11.68 8.06
N ASN A 57 5.33 -10.69 7.72
CA ASN A 57 5.77 -10.44 6.36
C ASN A 57 6.85 -11.45 5.93
N LYS A 58 6.57 -12.75 6.06
CA LYS A 58 7.19 -13.71 5.15
C LYS A 58 6.70 -13.30 3.77
N ARG A 59 7.62 -12.92 2.89
CA ARG A 59 7.31 -12.66 1.48
C ARG A 59 6.41 -13.81 1.02
N PRO A 60 5.20 -13.56 0.50
CA PRO A 60 4.36 -14.65 0.04
C PRO A 60 5.20 -15.48 -0.91
N ILE A 61 5.37 -16.77 -0.58
CA ILE A 61 6.12 -17.71 -1.42
C ILE A 61 5.27 -17.84 -2.67
N VAL A 62 5.63 -17.03 -3.66
CA VAL A 62 5.25 -17.21 -5.04
C VAL A 62 6.08 -18.38 -5.54
N SER A 63 5.47 -19.36 -6.21
CA SER A 63 6.18 -20.54 -6.70
C SER A 63 7.38 -20.13 -7.56
N TYR A 64 8.53 -20.76 -7.31
CA TYR A 64 9.73 -20.63 -8.12
C TYR A 64 9.96 -21.95 -8.87
N PRO A 65 10.20 -21.93 -10.19
CA PRO A 65 10.18 -20.75 -11.06
C PRO A 65 8.76 -20.21 -11.31
N PRO A 66 8.62 -18.91 -11.60
CA PRO A 66 7.35 -18.33 -12.03
C PRO A 66 6.85 -19.03 -13.30
N PRO A 67 5.53 -19.30 -13.43
CA PRO A 67 4.96 -19.84 -14.68
C PRO A 67 5.34 -18.96 -15.88
N LEU A 68 5.61 -19.57 -17.03
CA LEU A 68 5.88 -18.85 -18.27
C LEU A 68 4.59 -18.21 -18.81
N LEU A 69 4.75 -17.14 -19.60
CA LEU A 69 3.66 -16.53 -20.36
C LEU A 69 2.98 -17.61 -21.23
N PRO A 70 1.65 -17.82 -21.15
CA PRO A 70 0.96 -18.80 -21.97
C PRO A 70 1.24 -18.59 -23.46
N GLN A 71 1.54 -19.68 -24.18
CA GLN A 71 1.98 -19.60 -25.57
C GLN A 71 0.96 -18.92 -26.48
N SER A 72 -0.34 -19.15 -26.24
CA SER A 72 -1.43 -18.50 -26.98
C SER A 72 -1.41 -16.98 -26.79
N LEU A 73 -1.13 -16.51 -25.57
CA LEU A 73 -1.08 -15.08 -25.25
C LEU A 73 0.16 -14.44 -25.90
N LYS A 74 1.29 -15.13 -25.85
CA LYS A 74 2.52 -14.72 -26.54
C LYS A 74 2.31 -14.60 -28.05
N GLN A 75 1.69 -15.59 -28.68
CA GLN A 75 1.38 -15.56 -30.12
C GLN A 75 0.45 -14.39 -30.46
N HIS A 76 -0.58 -14.15 -29.65
CA HIS A 76 -1.47 -13.00 -29.87
C HIS A 76 -0.71 -11.66 -29.81
N ILE A 77 0.17 -11.49 -28.82
CA ILE A 77 0.99 -10.27 -28.69
C ILE A 77 1.89 -10.07 -29.92
N VAL A 78 2.58 -11.12 -30.37
CA VAL A 78 3.51 -11.02 -31.50
C VAL A 78 2.76 -10.81 -32.83
N GLU A 79 1.76 -11.63 -33.10
CA GLU A 79 1.11 -11.68 -34.43
C GLU A 79 0.04 -10.60 -34.62
N LYS A 80 -0.67 -10.21 -33.55
CA LYS A 80 -1.78 -9.25 -33.64
C LYS A 80 -1.41 -7.86 -33.13
N LEU A 81 -0.59 -7.78 -32.09
CA LEU A 81 -0.20 -6.51 -31.49
C LEU A 81 1.18 -6.02 -31.94
N GLY A 82 1.95 -6.86 -32.65
CA GLY A 82 3.28 -6.52 -33.14
C GLY A 82 4.33 -6.37 -32.02
N GLY A 83 4.09 -6.96 -30.85
CA GLY A 83 5.02 -6.90 -29.72
C GLY A 83 6.16 -7.91 -29.85
N SER A 84 7.38 -7.49 -29.55
CA SER A 84 8.59 -8.34 -29.59
C SER A 84 9.06 -8.77 -28.20
N ASP A 85 8.89 -7.92 -27.20
CA ASP A 85 9.58 -8.03 -25.91
C ASP A 85 8.60 -8.32 -24.77
N CYS A 86 8.28 -9.60 -24.57
CA CYS A 86 7.46 -10.05 -23.44
C CYS A 86 8.33 -10.18 -22.19
N VAL A 87 8.26 -9.21 -21.27
CA VAL A 87 9.11 -9.14 -20.08
C VAL A 87 8.25 -9.24 -18.83
N LEU A 88 8.51 -10.23 -17.97
CA LEU A 88 7.81 -10.30 -16.69
C LEU A 88 8.09 -9.05 -15.85
N VAL A 89 7.07 -8.24 -15.60
CA VAL A 89 7.15 -7.00 -14.82
C VAL A 89 7.06 -7.29 -13.33
N ILE A 90 6.04 -8.06 -12.92
CA ILE A 90 5.81 -8.42 -11.52
C ILE A 90 5.04 -9.73 -11.42
N GLN A 91 5.31 -10.49 -10.37
CA GLN A 91 4.42 -11.55 -9.89
C GLN A 91 4.19 -11.35 -8.40
N LYS A 92 2.92 -11.20 -8.00
CA LYS A 92 2.54 -11.00 -6.60
C LYS A 92 1.18 -11.60 -6.31
N LYS A 93 0.92 -11.84 -5.03
CA LYS A 93 -0.43 -12.04 -4.53
C LYS A 93 -1.18 -10.70 -4.51
N LEU A 94 -2.45 -10.73 -4.87
CA LEU A 94 -3.33 -9.57 -4.77
C LEU A 94 -3.61 -9.25 -3.30
N PHE A 95 -3.43 -7.98 -2.93
CA PHE A 95 -3.83 -7.47 -1.63
C PHE A 95 -5.28 -6.97 -1.69
N PHE A 96 -5.90 -6.77 -0.52
CA PHE A 96 -7.23 -6.15 -0.43
C PHE A 96 -7.31 -4.83 -1.21
N SER A 97 -6.26 -4.01 -1.17
CA SER A 97 -6.20 -2.75 -1.93
C SER A 97 -6.28 -2.92 -3.45
N ASP A 98 -5.86 -4.08 -3.97
CA ASP A 98 -5.89 -4.38 -5.40
C ASP A 98 -7.28 -4.82 -5.85
N VAL A 99 -8.01 -5.59 -5.03
CA VAL A 99 -9.34 -6.11 -5.41
C VAL A 99 -10.51 -5.22 -4.94
N ASN A 100 -10.22 -4.22 -4.12
CA ASN A 100 -11.22 -3.28 -3.60
C ASN A 100 -11.90 -2.50 -4.76
N PRO A 101 -13.22 -2.69 -4.99
CA PRO A 101 -13.93 -2.06 -6.10
C PRO A 101 -13.95 -0.53 -6.05
N GLN A 102 -13.93 0.06 -4.85
CA GLN A 102 -13.90 1.50 -4.65
C GLN A 102 -12.52 2.09 -4.97
N ALA A 103 -11.45 1.32 -4.75
CA ALA A 103 -10.09 1.76 -5.05
C ALA A 103 -9.73 1.62 -6.53
N SER A 104 -10.22 0.55 -7.19
CA SER A 104 -10.05 0.27 -8.63
C SER A 104 -8.62 0.49 -9.13
N ARG A 105 -7.63 -0.04 -8.41
CA ARG A 105 -6.20 0.14 -8.72
C ARG A 105 -5.41 -1.14 -8.50
N PHE A 106 -4.43 -1.38 -9.34
CA PHE A 106 -3.41 -2.40 -9.13
C PHE A 106 -2.08 -1.75 -8.82
N LEU A 107 -1.49 -2.08 -7.66
CA LEU A 107 -0.21 -1.52 -7.24
C LEU A 107 0.95 -2.41 -7.68
N ILE A 108 1.99 -1.79 -8.25
CA ILE A 108 3.22 -2.45 -8.68
C ILE A 108 4.38 -1.80 -7.92
N PRO A 109 4.69 -2.26 -6.70
CA PRO A 109 5.77 -1.69 -5.89
C PRO A 109 7.12 -1.92 -6.56
N PHE A 110 7.99 -0.90 -6.57
CA PHE A 110 9.32 -1.02 -7.20
C PHE A 110 10.16 -2.13 -6.56
N SER A 111 9.99 -2.36 -5.25
CA SER A 111 10.67 -3.42 -4.52
C SER A 111 10.28 -4.84 -4.95
N GLN A 112 9.23 -4.99 -5.77
CA GLN A 112 8.74 -6.27 -6.28
C GLN A 112 8.87 -6.41 -7.79
N LEU A 113 9.38 -5.37 -8.48
CA LEU A 113 9.64 -5.45 -9.92
C LEU A 113 10.67 -6.53 -10.21
N LYS A 114 10.41 -7.29 -11.28
CA LYS A 114 11.33 -8.29 -11.82
C LYS A 114 12.21 -7.70 -12.91
N SER A 115 11.70 -6.72 -13.64
CA SER A 115 12.45 -5.95 -14.63
C SER A 115 12.01 -4.48 -14.61
N HIS A 116 12.94 -3.61 -15.00
CA HIS A 116 12.69 -2.19 -15.28
C HIS A 116 12.67 -1.89 -16.79
N GLU A 117 12.95 -2.89 -17.63
CA GLU A 117 13.17 -2.75 -19.07
C GLU A 117 11.86 -2.79 -19.89
N PHE A 118 10.71 -2.79 -19.22
CA PHE A 118 9.39 -2.80 -19.86
C PHE A 118 8.90 -1.40 -20.27
N LEU A 119 9.65 -0.34 -19.94
CA LEU A 119 9.39 1.03 -20.38
C LEU A 119 10.60 1.58 -21.12
N ASN A 120 10.37 2.29 -22.22
CA ASN A 120 11.44 3.01 -22.90
C ASN A 120 11.78 4.32 -22.16
N GLU A 121 12.91 4.93 -22.52
CA GLU A 121 13.38 6.14 -21.84
C GLU A 121 12.38 7.30 -21.89
N SER A 122 11.64 7.44 -22.99
CA SER A 122 10.68 8.53 -23.15
C SER A 122 9.47 8.35 -22.23
N GLU A 123 9.00 7.11 -22.07
CA GLU A 123 7.94 6.74 -21.13
C GLU A 123 8.38 6.93 -19.68
N VAL A 124 9.61 6.55 -19.34
CA VAL A 124 10.18 6.78 -18.01
C VAL A 124 10.28 8.28 -17.72
N LYS A 125 10.71 9.09 -18.70
CA LYS A 125 10.79 10.55 -18.59
C LYS A 125 9.41 11.20 -18.50
N HIS A 126 8.38 10.61 -19.10
CA HIS A 126 6.99 11.07 -19.00
C HIS A 126 6.41 10.81 -17.61
N LEU A 127 6.65 9.64 -17.02
CA LEU A 127 6.14 9.25 -15.70
C LEU A 127 6.92 9.87 -14.52
N LYS A 128 7.00 11.20 -14.45
CA LYS A 128 7.70 11.91 -13.35
C LYS A 128 6.79 12.26 -12.19
N THR A 129 5.56 12.68 -12.49
CA THR A 129 4.59 13.15 -11.51
C THR A 129 3.38 12.21 -11.44
N LYS A 130 2.59 12.34 -10.37
CA LYS A 130 1.36 11.56 -10.22
C LYS A 130 0.29 11.88 -11.27
N LYS A 131 0.38 13.06 -11.90
CA LYS A 131 -0.55 13.52 -12.95
C LYS A 131 -0.19 12.94 -14.31
N ASP A 132 1.04 12.48 -14.50
CA ASP A 132 1.49 11.92 -15.76
C ASP A 132 0.93 10.50 -15.91
N VAL A 133 0.19 10.32 -17.00
CA VAL A 133 -0.54 9.09 -17.31
C VAL A 133 -0.13 8.62 -18.69
N ILE A 134 0.21 7.34 -18.80
CA ILE A 134 0.29 6.62 -20.06
C ILE A 134 -1.04 5.89 -20.25
N LYS A 135 -1.71 6.15 -21.37
CA LYS A 135 -2.88 5.37 -21.78
C LYS A 135 -2.38 4.12 -22.48
N ALA A 136 -2.58 2.96 -21.87
CA ALA A 136 -2.13 1.68 -22.39
C ALA A 136 -3.32 0.75 -22.65
N ARG A 137 -3.07 -0.32 -23.42
CA ARG A 137 -4.00 -1.44 -23.58
C ARG A 137 -3.44 -2.60 -22.78
N LEU A 138 -4.27 -3.21 -21.95
CA LEU A 138 -3.94 -4.40 -21.19
C LEU A 138 -4.70 -5.58 -21.82
N LEU A 139 -3.97 -6.64 -22.14
CA LEU A 139 -4.54 -7.88 -22.68
C LEU A 139 -4.88 -8.82 -21.52
N GLU A 140 -6.16 -9.15 -21.36
CA GLU A 140 -6.65 -10.07 -20.34
C GLU A 140 -6.39 -11.54 -20.75
N PRO A 141 -6.40 -12.50 -19.80
CA PRO A 141 -6.30 -13.93 -20.12
C PRO A 141 -7.37 -14.43 -21.10
N SER A 142 -8.53 -13.75 -21.20
CA SER A 142 -9.59 -14.04 -22.17
C SER A 142 -9.28 -13.61 -23.60
N MET A 143 -8.11 -12.99 -23.86
CA MET A 143 -7.73 -12.32 -25.11
C MET A 143 -8.47 -11.01 -25.39
N ASP A 144 -9.18 -10.47 -24.39
CA ASP A 144 -9.81 -9.17 -24.51
C ASP A 144 -8.82 -8.05 -24.18
N GLU A 145 -8.82 -7.01 -25.02
CA GLU A 145 -8.05 -5.79 -24.77
C GLU A 145 -8.88 -4.78 -23.99
N ILE A 146 -8.34 -4.28 -22.89
CA ILE A 146 -8.97 -3.23 -22.09
C ILE A 146 -8.06 -2.03 -21.94
N LYS A 147 -8.61 -0.83 -22.15
CA LYS A 147 -7.87 0.43 -21.98
C LYS A 147 -7.65 0.69 -20.50
N ILE A 148 -6.41 1.00 -20.13
CA ILE A 148 -6.00 1.33 -18.77
C ILE A 148 -5.23 2.64 -18.71
N ASN A 149 -5.16 3.21 -17.51
CA ASN A 149 -4.24 4.29 -17.20
C ASN A 149 -3.09 3.73 -16.37
N PHE A 150 -1.87 3.92 -16.86
CA PHE A 150 -0.63 3.53 -16.19
C PHE A 150 0.09 4.78 -15.67
N ASN A 151 0.37 4.81 -14.37
CA ASN A 151 0.91 5.97 -13.68
C ASN A 151 2.09 5.55 -12.78
N LYS A 152 2.91 6.53 -12.37
CA LYS A 152 3.90 6.36 -11.30
C LYS A 152 3.51 7.17 -10.08
N TRP A 153 3.49 6.53 -8.91
CA TRP A 153 3.26 7.16 -7.62
C TRP A 153 4.55 7.19 -6.81
N VAL A 154 5.01 8.40 -6.48
CA VAL A 154 6.08 8.63 -5.51
C VAL A 154 5.47 8.76 -4.11
N MET A 155 5.96 7.95 -3.18
CA MET A 155 5.50 7.82 -1.79
C MET A 155 6.70 7.95 -0.84
N GLY A 156 7.06 9.20 -0.50
CA GLY A 156 8.25 9.50 0.29
C GLY A 156 9.50 8.97 -0.39
N ASN A 157 10.18 8.02 0.26
CA ASN A 157 11.42 7.41 -0.24
C ASN A 157 11.19 6.21 -1.18
N SER A 158 9.93 5.88 -1.52
CA SER A 158 9.58 4.74 -2.36
C SER A 158 8.76 5.17 -3.57
N SER A 159 8.80 4.36 -4.62
CA SER A 159 7.96 4.54 -5.81
C SER A 159 7.21 3.24 -6.13
N MET A 160 6.05 3.39 -6.76
CA MET A 160 5.27 2.29 -7.31
C MET A 160 4.65 2.70 -8.63
N TYR A 161 4.53 1.78 -9.57
CA TYR A 161 3.63 1.95 -10.70
C TYR A 161 2.21 1.57 -10.30
N VAL A 162 1.22 2.14 -10.98
CA VAL A 162 -0.19 1.90 -10.69
C VAL A 162 -0.97 1.79 -11.99
N ILE A 163 -1.77 0.73 -12.12
CA ILE A 163 -2.81 0.61 -13.15
C ILE A 163 -4.14 1.07 -12.55
N THR A 164 -4.85 1.95 -13.24
CA THR A 164 -6.14 2.53 -12.79
C THR A 164 -7.20 2.51 -13.90
N THR A 165 -8.37 3.09 -13.61
CA THR A 165 -9.55 3.22 -14.49
C THR A 165 -10.34 1.93 -14.66
N SER A 166 -9.73 0.92 -15.29
CA SER A 166 -10.45 -0.30 -15.71
C SER A 166 -10.13 -1.53 -14.85
N TRP A 167 -9.27 -1.37 -13.85
CA TRP A 167 -8.83 -2.47 -12.98
C TRP A 167 -10.00 -3.17 -12.25
N LYS A 168 -11.00 -2.43 -11.78
CA LYS A 168 -12.20 -3.04 -11.18
C LYS A 168 -12.93 -4.00 -12.14
N SER A 169 -12.93 -3.69 -13.44
CA SER A 169 -13.55 -4.54 -14.46
C SER A 169 -12.74 -5.81 -14.65
N ILE A 170 -11.42 -5.70 -14.72
CA ILE A 170 -10.51 -6.86 -14.81
C ILE A 170 -10.68 -7.80 -13.60
N VAL A 171 -10.76 -7.23 -12.40
CA VAL A 171 -11.04 -8.00 -11.17
C VAL A 171 -12.35 -8.76 -11.28
N LYS A 172 -13.42 -8.11 -11.77
CA LYS A 172 -14.73 -8.73 -11.95
C LYS A 172 -14.72 -9.81 -13.04
N ASN A 173 -14.19 -9.50 -14.22
CA ASN A 173 -14.17 -10.37 -15.40
C ASN A 173 -13.41 -11.67 -15.12
N ASN A 174 -12.29 -11.57 -14.40
CA ASN A 174 -11.43 -12.70 -14.07
C ASN A 174 -11.68 -13.28 -12.67
N GLN A 175 -12.72 -12.82 -11.97
CA GLN A 175 -13.10 -13.28 -10.62
C GLN A 175 -11.93 -13.23 -9.62
N LEU A 176 -11.09 -12.19 -9.71
CA LEU A 176 -9.88 -12.05 -8.91
C LEU A 176 -10.21 -11.79 -7.44
N GLN A 177 -9.54 -12.51 -6.56
CA GLN A 177 -9.69 -12.42 -5.11
C GLN A 177 -8.36 -12.11 -4.42
N VAL A 178 -8.44 -11.68 -3.15
CA VAL A 178 -7.26 -11.56 -2.29
C VAL A 178 -6.49 -12.87 -2.30
N ASP A 179 -5.17 -12.79 -2.24
CA ASP A 179 -4.23 -13.93 -2.27
C ASP A 179 -4.11 -14.70 -3.59
N ASN A 180 -4.94 -14.41 -4.61
CA ASN A 180 -4.68 -14.90 -5.96
C ASN A 180 -3.32 -14.38 -6.45
N ALA A 181 -2.51 -15.28 -7.01
CA ALA A 181 -1.24 -14.91 -7.62
C ALA A 181 -1.49 -14.44 -9.06
N VAL A 182 -1.05 -13.23 -9.36
CA VAL A 182 -1.13 -12.66 -10.71
C VAL A 182 0.25 -12.32 -11.23
N GLN A 183 0.40 -12.39 -12.55
CA GLN A 183 1.56 -11.92 -13.28
C GLN A 183 1.15 -10.74 -14.16
N LEU A 184 2.04 -9.77 -14.27
CA LEU A 184 2.00 -8.75 -15.31
C LEU A 184 3.26 -8.91 -16.16
N TRP A 185 3.05 -8.99 -17.46
CA TRP A 185 4.06 -9.14 -18.51
C TRP A 185 4.06 -7.92 -19.42
#